data_AF-A0ABD5VIB0-F1
#
_entry.id   AF-A0ABD5VIB0-F1
#
_cell.length_a   1.000
_cell.length_b   1.000
_cell.length_c   1.000
_cell.angle_alpha   90.00
_cell.angle_beta   90.00
_cell.angle_gamma   90.00
#
_symmetry.space_group_name_H-M   'P 1'
#
loop_
_entity.id
_entity.type
_entity.pdbx_description
1 polymer ?
#
loop_
_entity_poly.entity_id
_entity_poly.type
_entity_poly.pdbx_seq_one_letter_code
_entity_poly.pdbx_strand_id
1 'polypeptide(L)' 'MTSRRERLAWAALFSLAPATGIAFATAKVGLTTLADPLVVAAFAVTAVVMFGFMFLAASVGSTDVPQERFE' A
#
# COMPACT_ATOMS: atom_id res chain seq x y z
N MET A 1 -8.85 8.65 16.96
CA MET A 1 -9.15 7.96 15.67
C MET A 1 -8.60 8.80 14.51
N THR A 2 -7.71 8.27 13.67
CA THR A 2 -7.16 8.99 12.51
C THR A 2 -8.27 9.38 11.53
N SER A 3 -8.18 10.59 10.97
CA SER A 3 -9.21 11.10 10.03
C SER A 3 -9.21 10.29 8.73
N ARG A 4 -10.34 10.25 8.00
CA ARG A 4 -10.42 9.54 6.70
C ARG A 4 -9.34 10.01 5.71
N ARG A 5 -9.03 11.32 5.70
CA ARG A 5 -7.98 11.90 4.86
C ARG A 5 -6.59 11.38 5.23
N GLU A 6 -6.32 11.28 6.53
CA GLU A 6 -5.06 10.76 7.05
C GLU A 6 -4.89 9.27 6.75
N ARG A 7 -5.96 8.47 6.84
CA ARG A 7 -5.94 7.05 6.44
C ARG A 7 -5.61 6.87 4.96
N LEU A 8 -6.17 7.72 4.09
CA LEU A 8 -5.86 7.71 2.66
C LEU A 8 -4.39 8.09 2.41
N ALA A 9 -3.88 9.11 3.12
CA ALA A 9 -2.48 9.52 3.01
C ALA A 9 -1.54 8.39 3.43
N TRP A 10 -1.83 7.71 4.54
CA TRP A 10 -1.06 6.56 4.99
C TRP A 10 -1.12 5.39 4.01
N ALA A 11 -2.31 5.03 3.53
CA ALA A 11 -2.47 3.97 2.55
C ALA A 11 -1.67 4.27 1.26
N ALA A 12 -1.66 5.52 0.79
CA ALA A 12 -0.88 5.93 -0.37
C ALA A 12 0.62 5.76 -0.13
N LEU A 13 1.14 6.30 0.99
CA LEU A 13 2.56 6.22 1.34
C LEU A 13 3.06 4.78 1.47
N PHE A 14 2.28 3.91 2.13
CA PHE A 14 2.68 2.53 2.37
C PHE A 14 2.46 1.61 1.17
N SER A 15 1.63 1.98 0.20
CA SER A 15 1.45 1.21 -1.03
C SER A 15 2.58 1.38 -2.06
N LEU A 16 3.26 2.53 -2.03
CA LEU A 16 4.27 2.90 -3.03
C LEU A 16 5.55 2.06 -2.94
N ALA A 17 6.04 1.79 -1.72
CA ALA A 17 7.27 1.02 -1.50
C ALA A 17 7.17 -0.42 -2.09
N PRO A 18 6.16 -1.24 -1.76
CA PRO A 18 6.02 -2.57 -2.35
C PRO A 18 5.77 -2.53 -3.85
N ALA A 19 4.98 -1.57 -4.35
CA ALA A 19 4.78 -1.40 -5.80
C ALA A 19 6.09 -1.13 -6.54
N THR A 20 6.92 -0.24 -5.99
CA THR A 20 8.26 0.06 -6.54
C THR A 20 9.14 -1.18 -6.55
N GLY A 21 9.15 -1.95 -5.46
CA GLY A 21 9.91 -3.21 -5.38
C GLY A 21 9.52 -4.22 -6.47
N ILE A 22 8.21 -4.38 -6.72
CA ILE A 22 7.72 -5.26 -7.80
C ILE A 22 8.08 -4.74 -9.18
N ALA A 23 8.02 -3.43 -9.42
CA ALA A 23 8.44 -2.86 -10.69
C ALA A 23 9.91 -3.17 -11.00
N PHE A 24 10.80 -2.95 -10.03
CA PHE A 24 12.22 -3.28 -10.18
C PHE A 24 12.47 -4.78 -10.38
N ALA A 25 11.77 -5.63 -9.63
CA ALA A 25 11.87 -7.07 -9.80
C ALA A 25 11.42 -7.51 -11.21
N THR A 26 10.31 -6.93 -11.70
CA THR A 26 9.77 -7.23 -13.03
C THR A 26 10.73 -6.81 -14.14
N ALA A 27 11.29 -5.60 -14.04
CA ALA A 27 12.29 -5.11 -15.00
C ALA A 27 13.54 -6.01 -15.02
N LYS A 28 14.03 -6.41 -13.84
CA LYS A 28 15.21 -7.27 -13.72
C LYS A 28 14.99 -8.66 -14.30
N VAL A 29 13.84 -9.28 -14.03
CA VAL A 29 13.51 -10.64 -14.52
C VAL A 29 13.24 -10.63 -16.02
N GLY A 30 12.56 -9.60 -16.52
CA GLY A 30 12.27 -9.47 -17.95
C GLY A 30 13.46 -9.04 -18.80
N LEU A 31 14.58 -8.62 -18.20
CA LEU A 31 15.67 -7.90 -18.89
C LEU A 31 15.15 -6.67 -19.65
N THR A 32 14.09 -6.04 -19.14
CA THR A 32 13.43 -4.88 -19.76
C THR A 32 13.72 -3.61 -18.98
N THR A 33 13.37 -2.47 -19.57
CA THR A 33 13.56 -1.16 -18.94
C THR A 33 12.41 -0.85 -17.97
N LEU A 34 12.64 0.08 -17.03
CA LEU A 34 11.59 0.54 -16.11
C LEU A 34 10.41 1.24 -16.80
N ALA A 35 10.60 1.70 -18.04
CA ALA A 35 9.56 2.31 -18.86
C ALA A 35 8.77 1.28 -19.69
N ASP A 36 9.09 -0.01 -19.59
CA ASP A 36 8.37 -1.06 -20.28
C ASP A 36 6.90 -1.09 -19.82
N PRO A 37 5.92 -1.13 -20.74
CA PRO A 37 4.50 -1.17 -20.40
C PRO A 37 4.13 -2.26 -19.38
N LEU A 38 4.78 -3.41 -19.44
CA LEU A 38 4.55 -4.52 -18.51
C LEU A 38 5.01 -4.17 -17.09
N VAL A 39 6.17 -3.51 -16.96
CA VAL A 39 6.72 -3.07 -15.67
C VAL A 39 5.85 -1.99 -15.05
N VAL A 40 5.38 -1.04 -15.88
CA VAL A 40 4.46 0.02 -15.45
C VAL A 40 3.11 -0.57 -15.03
N ALA A 41 2.59 -1.54 -15.77
CA ALA A 41 1.36 -2.24 -15.42
C ALA A 41 1.52 -3.01 -14.09
N ALA A 42 2.63 -3.72 -13.89
CA ALA A 42 2.93 -4.43 -12.66
C ALA A 42 2.98 -3.46 -11.46
N PHE A 43 3.69 -2.33 -11.61
CA PHE A 43 3.73 -1.27 -10.61
C PHE A 43 2.33 -0.77 -10.26
N ALA A 44 1.54 -0.38 -11.27
CA ALA A 44 0.23 0.23 -11.07
C ALA A 44 -0.75 -0.74 -10.39
N VAL A 45 -0.79 -2.00 -10.85
CA VAL A 45 -1.65 -3.03 -10.26
C VAL A 45 -1.25 -3.30 -8.81
N THR A 46 0.04 -3.47 -8.52
CA THR A 46 0.51 -3.70 -7.15
C THR A 46 0.21 -2.49 -6.25
N ALA A 47 0.41 -1.27 -6.72
CA ALA A 47 0.10 -0.05 -5.96
C ALA A 47 -1.38 0.02 -5.58
N VAL A 48 -2.28 -0.22 -6.55
CA VAL A 48 -3.74 -0.20 -6.32
C VAL A 48 -4.15 -1.29 -5.32
N VAL A 49 -3.63 -2.50 -5.48
CA VAL A 49 -3.95 -3.63 -4.59
C VAL A 49 -3.46 -3.35 -3.16
N MET A 50 -2.21 -2.91 -2.99
CA MET A 50 -1.64 -2.61 -1.68
C MET A 50 -2.34 -1.43 -1.00
N PHE A 51 -2.71 -0.41 -1.78
CA PHE A 51 -3.50 0.71 -1.29
C PHE A 51 -4.84 0.24 -0.73
N GLY A 52 -5.55 -0.60 -1.47
CA GLY A 52 -6.84 -1.18 -1.04
C GLY A 52 -6.69 -1.97 0.27
N PHE A 53 -5.66 -2.81 0.38
CA PHE A 53 -5.37 -3.56 1.61
C PHE A 53 -5.07 -2.64 2.80
N MET A 54 -4.19 -1.65 2.62
CA MET A 54 -3.82 -0.73 3.70
C MET A 54 -5.02 0.12 4.15
N PHE A 55 -5.82 0.60 3.20
CA PHE A 55 -7.01 1.37 3.50
C PHE A 55 -8.06 0.53 4.24
N LEU A 56 -8.27 -0.72 3.82
CA LEU A 56 -9.17 -1.65 4.50
C LEU A 56 -8.68 -1.96 5.91
N ALA A 57 -7.40 -2.29 6.07
CA ALA A 57 -6.79 -2.55 7.38
C ALA A 57 -6.91 -1.36 8.32
N ALA A 58 -6.64 -0.14 7.85
CA ALA A 58 -6.82 1.10 8.61
C ALA A 58 -8.29 1.42 8.94
N SER A 59 -9.23 0.81 8.22
CA SER A 59 -10.67 0.99 8.45
C SER A 59 -11.23 -0.01 9.46
N VAL A 60 -10.65 -1.20 9.55
CA VAL A 60 -11.09 -2.28 10.46
C VAL A 60 -10.31 -2.27 11.78
N GLY A 61 -9.03 -1.91 11.76
CA GLY A 61 -8.12 -2.01 12.91
C GLY A 61 -8.28 -0.95 14.01
N SER A 62 -9.35 -0.14 14.00
CA SER A 62 -9.62 0.83 15.07
C SER A 62 -10.47 0.26 16.20
N THR A 63 -10.40 -1.05 16.46
CA THR A 63 -11.06 -1.66 17.63
C THR A 63 -10.50 -0.99 18.88
N ASP A 64 -11.32 -0.16 19.51
CA ASP A 64 -11.00 0.55 20.74
C ASP A 64 -10.49 -0.46 21.77
N VAL A 65 -9.23 -0.31 22.19
CA VAL A 65 -8.74 -0.97 23.40
C VAL A 65 -9.49 -0.28 24.55
N PRO A 66 -10.36 -0.96 25.31
CA PRO A 66 -11.08 -0.32 26.39
C PRO A 66 -10.07 0.22 27.41
N GLN A 67 -10.03 1.54 27.59
CA GLN A 67 -9.16 2.20 28.59
C GLN A 67 -9.60 1.92 30.04
N GLU A 68 -10.71 1.21 30.27
CA GLU A 68 -11.29 0.97 31.58
C GLU A 68 -10.57 -0.09 32.44
N ARG A 69 -9.34 -0.52 32.09
CA ARG A 69 -8.64 -1.59 32.84
C ARG A 69 -7.24 -1.21 33.33
N PHE A 70 -7.04 0.07 33.67
CA PHE A 70 -5.83 0.56 34.33
C PHE A 70 -6.13 1.38 35.60
N GLU A 71 -7.25 1.08 36.28
CA GLU A 71 -7.48 1.50 37.68
C GLU A 71 -7.11 0.38 38.66
#